data_AF-A0A0D1VMX6-F1
#
_entry.id   AF-A0A0D1VMX6-F1
#
_cell.length_a   1.000
_cell.length_b   1.000
_cell.length_c   1.000
_cell.angle_alpha   90.00
_cell.angle_beta   90.00
_cell.angle_gamma   90.00
#
_symmetry.space_group_name_H-M   'P 1'
#
loop_
_entity.id
_entity.type
_entity.pdbx_description
1 polymer ?
#
loop_
_entity_poly.entity_id
_entity_poly.type
_entity_poly.pdbx_seq_one_letter_code
_entity_poly.pdbx_strand_id
1 'polypeptide(L)'
;MYYLPSVRRWFVFVLTALSLLVCTRLLQHQQPSASSFLQAALRSYTQKDTQFTLINITHLPDKDRPFLEKHLTRPIPIAHPLIASFQKNSTATFNSITNHIRLPNILYNITLTGPGSTHDPAARFFNPAIIPLPHWSSSSPGAPKYVLVSRLVTAGFHQESHICLADICTPESKFDTRECTPDDISLLGPRGGLRCTSAPIKINIPPTPAEKCDGAWTAFPDIPGFHDPRIFWSGKGEPLILVNSASRYGCVGLWIVDLRTLFPGLDTLLGRGRPLTGQLGAGALMSYPHLTEITRNPRSSRASVEKNWVLWFPSRNEAYVHYDMLGHGHHLNSTAKSMNGTSTGRRGGRTFAKLTGNGFTTTNLTHPDESLCFGAGLGEDTDTADHGNTGHWHQGSNALRLILCTRAQARSGACDEDNAVEDGRSVHFAIMHRKFSNEMDLPLRYERYVVVWDGRPPFQVLAVSRWPVLMRNERAKPWTVAENWLQDNTGWNGTGMGNMLAKRMKAGRGHDWHDTGDFRSDASFTYTPSLAWAWKPHSAGIGDEDEEDDDVETMSRLGVGYLGDEVLMGIGLDDVRQAFARVKVDDLLQCMRLCPGVEIADEGR
;
A
#
# COMPACT_ATOMS: atom_id res chain seq x y z
N MET A 1 63.38 -26.81 -52.34
CA MET A 1 62.03 -27.21 -52.76
C MET A 1 61.11 -27.12 -51.55
N TYR A 2 60.34 -26.04 -51.43
CA TYR A 2 59.37 -25.88 -50.36
C TYR A 2 58.10 -26.67 -50.71
N TYR A 3 57.81 -27.69 -49.92
CA TYR A 3 56.60 -28.50 -50.02
C TYR A 3 55.41 -27.63 -49.59
N LEU A 4 54.63 -27.15 -50.55
CA LEU A 4 53.34 -26.53 -50.28
C LEU A 4 52.41 -27.59 -49.69
N PRO A 5 51.87 -27.41 -48.47
CA PRO A 5 50.91 -28.34 -47.90
C PRO A 5 49.67 -28.37 -48.79
N SER A 6 49.23 -29.58 -49.17
CA SER A 6 48.18 -29.75 -50.16
C SER A 6 46.88 -29.09 -49.69
N VAL A 7 46.28 -28.31 -50.59
CA VAL A 7 44.98 -27.62 -50.44
C VAL A 7 43.90 -28.54 -49.85
N ARG A 8 44.05 -29.86 -50.05
CA ARG A 8 43.18 -30.90 -49.53
C ARG A 8 43.10 -30.93 -47.99
N ARG A 9 44.18 -30.62 -47.26
CA ARG A 9 44.14 -30.60 -45.78
C ARG A 9 43.36 -29.41 -45.23
N TRP A 10 43.47 -28.26 -45.88
CA TRP A 10 42.70 -27.06 -45.51
C TRP A 10 41.22 -27.23 -45.80
N PHE A 11 40.88 -27.86 -46.93
CA PHE A 11 39.50 -28.10 -47.30
C PHE A 11 38.77 -29.02 -46.30
N VAL A 12 39.45 -30.05 -45.80
CA VAL A 12 38.89 -30.93 -44.76
C VAL A 12 38.65 -30.14 -43.48
N PHE A 13 39.62 -29.35 -43.00
CA PHE A 13 39.45 -28.56 -41.78
C PHE A 13 38.29 -27.56 -41.86
N VAL A 14 38.12 -26.89 -43.00
CA VAL A 14 37.03 -25.93 -43.21
C VAL A 14 35.67 -26.64 -43.22
N LEU A 15 35.56 -27.80 -43.86
CA LEU A 15 34.33 -28.59 -43.86
C LEU A 15 33.97 -29.11 -42.46
N THR A 16 34.96 -29.57 -41.68
CA THR A 16 34.70 -30.04 -40.30
C THR A 16 34.24 -28.89 -39.41
N ALA A 17 34.86 -27.71 -39.53
CA ALA A 17 34.47 -26.52 -38.78
C ALA A 17 33.06 -26.04 -39.13
N LEU A 18 32.70 -26.04 -40.42
CA LEU A 18 31.35 -25.73 -40.88
C LEU A 18 30.32 -26.74 -40.36
N SER A 19 30.65 -28.03 -40.38
CA SER A 19 29.75 -29.07 -39.87
C SER A 19 29.52 -28.94 -38.36
N LEU A 20 30.56 -28.62 -37.58
CA LEU A 20 30.46 -28.32 -36.15
C LEU A 20 29.61 -27.07 -35.86
N LEU A 21 29.75 -26.02 -36.67
CA LEU A 21 28.92 -24.80 -36.57
C LEU A 21 27.45 -25.07 -36.88
N VAL A 22 27.16 -25.93 -37.87
CA VAL A 22 25.78 -26.33 -38.18
C VAL A 22 25.20 -27.20 -37.07
N CYS A 23 25.95 -28.18 -36.56
CA CYS A 23 25.51 -29.03 -35.45
C CYS A 23 25.25 -28.23 -34.16
N THR A 24 26.12 -27.26 -33.82
CA THR A 24 25.91 -26.39 -32.65
C THR A 24 24.67 -25.50 -32.79
N ARG A 25 24.40 -24.97 -33.99
CA ARG A 25 23.15 -24.24 -34.28
C ARG A 25 21.91 -25.12 -34.20
N LEU A 26 21.97 -26.36 -34.70
CA LEU A 26 20.84 -27.30 -34.63
C LEU A 26 20.57 -27.74 -33.19
N LEU A 27 21.61 -27.94 -32.38
CA LEU A 27 21.47 -28.26 -30.94
C LEU A 27 20.95 -27.07 -30.12
N GLN A 28 21.35 -25.84 -30.46
CA GLN A 28 20.74 -24.63 -29.88
C GLN A 28 19.25 -24.48 -30.24
N HIS A 29 18.83 -25.03 -31.38
CA HIS A 29 17.43 -25.00 -31.81
C HIS A 29 16.55 -26.09 -31.14
N GLN A 30 17.17 -27.08 -30.47
CA GLN A 30 16.46 -28.17 -29.78
C GLN A 30 16.37 -28.01 -28.26
N GLN A 31 16.93 -26.96 -27.64
CA GLN A 31 16.55 -26.66 -26.26
C GLN A 31 15.14 -26.05 -26.23
N PRO A 32 14.18 -26.64 -25.49
CA PRO A 32 12.90 -26.00 -25.26
C PRO A 32 13.13 -24.81 -24.35
N SER A 33 13.36 -23.64 -24.96
CA SER A 33 13.46 -22.39 -24.22
C SER A 33 12.10 -22.12 -23.57
N ALA A 34 12.11 -21.70 -22.32
CA ALA A 34 10.95 -21.11 -21.64
C ALA A 34 10.31 -19.96 -22.47
N SER A 35 11.03 -19.40 -23.46
CA SER A 35 10.49 -18.45 -24.43
C SER A 35 9.47 -19.04 -25.40
N SER A 36 9.46 -20.34 -25.68
CA SER A 36 8.45 -20.98 -26.55
C SER A 36 7.10 -21.09 -25.85
N PHE A 37 7.08 -21.38 -24.55
CA PHE A 37 5.86 -21.35 -23.72
C PHE A 37 5.39 -19.91 -23.51
N LEU A 38 6.31 -18.96 -23.29
CA LEU A 38 5.98 -17.54 -23.17
C LEU A 38 5.47 -16.96 -24.51
N GLN A 39 6.04 -17.36 -25.65
CA GLN A 39 5.55 -16.98 -26.98
C GLN A 39 4.24 -17.69 -27.34
N ALA A 40 4.02 -18.92 -26.89
CA ALA A 40 2.73 -19.60 -27.04
C ALA A 40 1.64 -18.96 -26.16
N ALA A 41 1.98 -18.52 -24.94
CA ALA A 41 1.10 -17.74 -24.07
C ALA A 41 0.82 -16.35 -24.67
N LEU A 42 1.85 -15.66 -25.19
CA LEU A 42 1.70 -14.37 -25.89
C LEU A 42 0.92 -14.50 -27.20
N ARG A 43 1.12 -15.56 -27.98
CA ARG A 43 0.31 -15.85 -29.19
C ARG A 43 -1.10 -16.27 -28.84
N SER A 44 -1.32 -16.99 -27.75
CA SER A 44 -2.68 -17.24 -27.23
C SER A 44 -3.37 -15.93 -26.81
N TYR A 45 -2.60 -14.94 -26.35
CA TYR A 45 -3.07 -13.60 -25.99
C TYR A 45 -3.35 -12.70 -27.20
N THR A 46 -2.57 -12.81 -28.28
CA THR A 46 -2.73 -11.97 -29.48
C THR A 46 -3.58 -12.59 -30.59
N GLN A 47 -3.77 -13.92 -30.58
CA GLN A 47 -4.45 -14.66 -31.64
C GLN A 47 -5.86 -15.14 -31.24
N LYS A 48 -6.28 -14.95 -29.98
CA LYS A 48 -7.72 -14.88 -29.68
C LYS A 48 -8.21 -13.54 -30.20
N ASP A 49 -8.69 -13.57 -31.43
CA ASP A 49 -9.50 -12.53 -32.01
C ASP A 49 -10.47 -11.97 -30.95
N THR A 50 -10.22 -10.73 -30.53
CA THR A 50 -11.00 -9.56 -30.95
C THR A 50 -12.43 -9.79 -31.46
N GLN A 51 -13.19 -10.76 -30.96
CA GLN A 51 -14.62 -10.55 -30.75
C GLN A 51 -14.77 -9.75 -29.46
N PHE A 52 -14.33 -8.50 -29.52
CA PHE A 52 -14.74 -7.51 -28.56
C PHE A 52 -16.20 -7.19 -28.86
N THR A 53 -17.10 -7.63 -27.99
CA THR A 53 -18.39 -6.96 -27.90
C THR A 53 -18.07 -5.52 -27.45
N LEU A 54 -17.99 -4.61 -28.41
CA LEU A 54 -18.16 -3.18 -28.19
C LEU A 54 -19.57 -3.03 -27.63
N ILE A 55 -19.73 -3.20 -26.31
CA ILE A 55 -20.96 -2.82 -25.65
C ILE A 55 -20.97 -1.30 -25.76
N ASN A 56 -21.83 -0.78 -26.62
CA ASN A 56 -22.11 0.64 -26.73
C ASN A 56 -22.82 1.06 -25.44
N ILE A 57 -22.06 1.38 -24.38
CA ILE A 57 -22.60 1.79 -23.07
C ILE A 57 -22.94 3.30 -23.05
N THR A 58 -23.44 3.84 -24.17
CA THR A 58 -24.18 5.12 -24.12
C THR A 58 -25.47 4.98 -23.31
N HIS A 59 -25.90 3.74 -23.03
CA HIS A 59 -26.93 3.40 -22.07
C HIS A 59 -26.37 2.42 -21.03
N LEU A 60 -25.84 2.95 -19.92
CA LEU A 60 -26.01 2.22 -18.65
C LEU A 60 -27.53 2.08 -18.46
N PRO A 61 -28.08 0.88 -18.24
CA PRO A 61 -29.51 0.73 -18.06
C PRO A 61 -29.98 1.61 -16.90
N ASP A 62 -31.15 2.23 -17.04
CA ASP A 62 -31.87 3.06 -16.06
C ASP A 62 -32.11 2.35 -14.69
N LYS A 63 -31.63 1.12 -14.53
CA LYS A 63 -31.66 0.31 -13.32
C LYS A 63 -30.72 0.80 -12.20
N ASP A 64 -29.68 1.58 -12.52
CA ASP A 64 -28.77 2.13 -11.51
C ASP A 64 -29.21 3.50 -10.95
N ARG A 65 -30.15 4.20 -11.63
CA ARG A 65 -30.71 5.47 -11.13
C ARG A 65 -31.43 5.34 -9.78
N PRO A 66 -32.31 4.35 -9.56
CA PRO A 66 -32.96 4.15 -8.26
C PRO A 66 -31.94 3.87 -7.13
N PHE A 67 -30.84 3.19 -7.45
CA PHE A 67 -29.77 2.91 -6.49
C PHE A 67 -29.00 4.18 -6.10
N LEU A 68 -28.70 5.04 -7.08
CA LEU A 68 -28.00 6.30 -6.85
C LEU A 68 -28.85 7.31 -6.06
N GLU A 69 -30.12 7.48 -6.41
CA GLU A 69 -31.05 8.35 -5.68
C GLU A 69 -31.26 7.88 -4.24
N LYS A 70 -31.34 6.57 -4.00
CA LYS A 70 -31.45 6.01 -2.64
C LYS A 70 -30.18 6.21 -1.81
N HIS A 71 -29.00 6.39 -2.40
CA HIS A 71 -27.77 6.65 -1.64
C HIS A 71 -27.57 8.11 -1.30
N LEU A 72 -27.82 9.02 -2.25
CA LEU A 72 -27.65 10.46 -2.04
C LEU A 72 -28.73 11.08 -1.14
N THR A 73 -29.82 10.35 -0.88
CA THR A 73 -30.89 10.75 0.05
C THR A 73 -30.74 10.15 1.45
N ARG A 74 -29.76 9.28 1.68
CA ARG A 74 -29.51 8.74 3.03
C ARG A 74 -28.89 9.82 3.91
N PRO A 75 -29.38 9.99 5.14
CA PRO A 75 -28.71 10.87 6.09
C PRO A 75 -27.28 10.39 6.34
N ILE A 76 -26.38 11.33 6.64
CA ILE A 76 -25.05 11.02 7.12
C ILE A 76 -25.20 10.19 8.41
N PRO A 77 -24.62 8.97 8.48
CA PRO A 77 -24.77 8.12 9.66
C PRO A 77 -24.19 8.78 10.91
N ILE A 78 -24.86 8.60 12.05
CA ILE A 78 -24.28 8.95 13.35
C ILE A 78 -23.16 7.95 13.66
N ALA A 79 -21.99 8.45 14.02
CA ALA A 79 -20.81 7.64 14.32
C ALA A 79 -20.98 6.84 15.62
N HIS A 80 -20.42 5.65 15.66
CA HIS A 80 -20.48 4.79 16.85
C HIS A 80 -19.74 5.45 18.04
N PRO A 81 -20.23 5.33 19.29
CA PRO A 81 -19.66 6.01 20.45
C PRO A 81 -18.16 5.78 20.66
N LEU A 82 -17.67 4.58 20.33
CA LEU A 82 -16.25 4.22 20.44
C LEU A 82 -15.32 5.10 19.58
N ILE A 83 -15.82 5.81 18.56
CA ILE A 83 -15.04 6.79 17.81
C ILE A 83 -14.53 7.92 18.71
N ALA A 84 -15.29 8.31 19.74
CA ALA A 84 -14.88 9.32 20.71
C ALA A 84 -13.59 8.89 21.46
N SER A 85 -13.39 7.59 21.63
CA SER A 85 -12.22 7.05 22.34
C SER A 85 -10.89 7.38 21.63
N PHE A 86 -10.92 7.63 20.31
CA PHE A 86 -9.75 7.98 19.52
C PHE A 86 -9.19 9.38 19.82
N GLN A 87 -10.01 10.26 20.42
CA GLN A 87 -9.57 11.61 20.79
C GLN A 87 -8.74 11.63 22.08
N LYS A 88 -8.63 10.50 22.78
CA LYS A 88 -7.80 10.39 23.99
C LYS A 88 -6.35 10.78 23.69
N ASN A 89 -5.68 11.34 24.70
CA ASN A 89 -4.27 11.71 24.58
C ASN A 89 -3.44 10.48 24.23
N SER A 90 -2.51 10.69 23.29
CA SER A 90 -1.59 9.67 22.83
C SER A 90 -0.59 9.30 23.93
N THR A 91 -0.28 8.01 24.05
CA THR A 91 0.87 7.51 24.84
C THR A 91 2.21 7.84 24.18
N ALA A 92 2.19 8.10 22.88
CA ALA A 92 3.34 8.50 22.11
C ALA A 92 3.71 9.97 22.31
N THR A 93 5.00 10.26 22.21
CA THR A 93 5.59 11.56 22.54
C THR A 93 5.33 12.56 21.43
N PHE A 94 4.69 13.69 21.75
CA PHE A 94 4.56 14.81 20.84
C PHE A 94 5.83 15.67 20.84
N ASN A 95 6.36 15.95 19.65
CA ASN A 95 7.47 16.89 19.47
C ASN A 95 6.91 18.19 18.90
N SER A 96 6.92 19.26 19.71
CA SER A 96 6.39 20.57 19.33
C SER A 96 7.26 21.34 18.34
N ILE A 97 8.51 20.93 18.11
CA ILE A 97 9.39 21.57 17.11
C ILE A 97 9.08 21.00 15.73
N THR A 98 8.97 19.68 15.62
CA THR A 98 8.67 19.04 14.33
C THR A 98 7.18 18.93 14.06
N ASN A 99 6.32 19.16 15.06
CA ASN A 99 4.88 18.91 15.02
C ASN A 99 4.52 17.45 14.70
N HIS A 100 5.32 16.47 15.14
CA HIS A 100 5.03 15.05 14.95
C HIS A 100 4.73 14.33 16.26
N ILE A 101 3.93 13.26 16.21
CA ILE A 101 3.86 12.25 17.26
C ILE A 101 4.86 11.14 16.94
N ARG A 102 5.68 10.74 17.92
CA ARG A 102 6.66 9.67 17.80
C ARG A 102 6.21 8.43 18.56
N LEU A 103 5.84 7.39 17.82
CA LEU A 103 5.51 6.09 18.37
C LEU A 103 6.78 5.39 18.92
N PRO A 104 6.64 4.55 19.97
CA PRO A 104 7.78 3.80 20.54
C PRO A 104 8.30 2.68 19.63
N ASN A 105 7.56 2.35 18.57
CA ASN A 105 7.86 1.30 17.62
C ASN A 105 9.08 1.66 16.75
N ILE A 106 9.90 0.66 16.43
CA ILE A 106 11.10 0.85 15.60
C ILE A 106 10.86 0.41 14.16
N LEU A 107 11.68 0.94 13.27
CA LEU A 107 11.87 0.45 11.91
C LEU A 107 12.76 -0.80 11.92
N TYR A 108 12.28 -1.87 11.31
CA TYR A 108 12.98 -3.12 11.05
C TYR A 108 13.39 -3.21 9.57
N ASN A 109 14.53 -3.85 9.30
CA ASN A 109 15.03 -4.03 7.95
C ASN A 109 14.21 -5.05 7.15
N ILE A 110 14.21 -4.89 5.83
CA ILE A 110 13.63 -5.84 4.88
C ILE A 110 14.69 -6.22 3.86
N THR A 111 14.86 -7.52 3.61
CA THR A 111 15.72 -8.03 2.54
C THR A 111 14.98 -8.99 1.62
N LEU A 112 15.28 -8.87 0.32
CA LEU A 112 14.82 -9.83 -0.68
C LEU A 112 15.80 -10.99 -0.90
N THR A 113 16.96 -11.00 -0.22
CA THR A 113 17.91 -12.11 -0.31
C THR A 113 17.34 -13.38 0.34
N GLY A 114 17.03 -14.39 -0.48
CA GLY A 114 16.51 -15.67 -0.02
C GLY A 114 17.54 -16.50 0.77
N PRO A 115 17.11 -17.57 1.46
CA PRO A 115 18.03 -18.49 2.15
C PRO A 115 18.99 -19.14 1.15
N GLY A 116 20.28 -19.22 1.52
CA GLY A 116 21.31 -19.83 0.66
C GLY A 116 21.63 -19.05 -0.63
N SER A 117 21.06 -17.87 -0.83
CA SER A 117 21.35 -16.99 -1.97
C SER A 117 22.48 -16.02 -1.62
N THR A 118 23.37 -15.75 -2.57
CA THR A 118 24.39 -14.70 -2.40
C THR A 118 23.71 -13.33 -2.33
N HIS A 119 24.03 -12.56 -1.29
CA HIS A 119 23.56 -11.18 -1.18
C HIS A 119 24.25 -10.30 -2.22
N ASP A 120 23.46 -9.61 -3.04
CA ASP A 120 23.94 -8.56 -3.94
C ASP A 120 23.79 -7.19 -3.25
N PRO A 121 24.88 -6.56 -2.77
CA PRO A 121 24.81 -5.26 -2.11
C PRO A 121 24.47 -4.12 -3.07
N ALA A 122 24.55 -4.32 -4.40
CA ALA A 122 24.15 -3.34 -5.39
C ALA A 122 22.63 -3.34 -5.63
N ALA A 123 21.96 -4.45 -5.37
CA ALA A 123 20.51 -4.59 -5.51
C ALA A 123 19.80 -3.84 -4.37
N ARG A 124 19.28 -2.65 -4.70
CA ARG A 124 18.56 -1.79 -3.76
C ARG A 124 17.06 -1.92 -3.98
N PHE A 125 16.33 -2.25 -2.92
CA PHE A 125 14.88 -2.39 -2.95
C PHE A 125 14.20 -1.31 -2.11
N PHE A 126 13.01 -0.89 -2.52
CA PHE A 126 12.24 0.15 -1.86
C PHE A 126 10.73 -0.07 -2.04
N ASN A 127 9.93 0.72 -1.30
CA ASN A 127 8.47 0.70 -1.30
C ASN A 127 7.86 -0.71 -1.12
N PRO A 128 8.02 -1.32 0.08
CA PRO A 128 7.56 -2.67 0.36
C PRO A 128 6.03 -2.73 0.51
N ALA A 129 5.38 -3.57 -0.28
CA ALA A 129 3.98 -3.93 -0.13
C ALA A 129 3.87 -5.35 0.46
N ILE A 130 3.13 -5.48 1.56
CA ILE A 130 3.08 -6.68 2.38
C ILE A 130 1.62 -7.10 2.57
N ILE A 131 1.33 -8.41 2.50
CA ILE A 131 0.09 -8.99 3.02
C ILE A 131 0.41 -10.24 3.86
N PRO A 132 -0.36 -10.51 4.93
CA PRO A 132 -0.27 -11.79 5.62
C PRO A 132 -0.86 -12.91 4.76
N LEU A 133 -0.28 -14.09 4.91
CA LEU A 133 -0.83 -15.32 4.36
C LEU A 133 -1.80 -15.97 5.36
N PRO A 134 -2.69 -16.87 4.91
CA PRO A 134 -3.56 -17.61 5.82
C PRO A 134 -2.77 -18.53 6.75
N HIS A 135 -3.29 -18.82 7.94
CA HIS A 135 -2.53 -19.57 8.94
C HIS A 135 -2.15 -21.00 8.49
N TRP A 136 -3.05 -21.72 7.81
CA TRP A 136 -2.78 -23.08 7.29
C TRP A 136 -1.67 -23.12 6.25
N SER A 137 -1.41 -22.00 5.56
CA SER A 137 -0.30 -21.90 4.61
C SER A 137 1.07 -21.93 5.31
N SER A 138 1.09 -21.75 6.62
CA SER A 138 2.28 -21.73 7.47
C SER A 138 2.27 -22.82 8.55
N SER A 139 1.63 -23.96 8.29
CA SER A 139 1.48 -25.09 9.24
C SER A 139 2.78 -25.77 9.67
N SER A 140 3.90 -25.49 9.00
CA SER A 140 5.23 -26.01 9.37
C SER A 140 6.16 -24.90 9.90
N PRO A 141 7.02 -25.19 10.88
CA PRO A 141 8.06 -24.26 11.32
C PRO A 141 8.91 -23.77 10.14
N GLY A 142 9.05 -22.44 10.00
CA GLY A 142 9.80 -21.81 8.90
C GLY A 142 9.02 -21.67 7.59
N ALA A 143 7.75 -22.07 7.55
CA ALA A 143 6.88 -21.78 6.42
C ALA A 143 6.60 -20.25 6.32
N PRO A 144 6.41 -19.73 5.10
CA PRO A 144 6.19 -18.30 4.90
C PRO A 144 4.87 -17.84 5.51
N LYS A 145 4.87 -16.64 6.08
CA LYS A 145 3.71 -16.00 6.70
C LYS A 145 3.24 -14.76 5.95
N TYR A 146 4.03 -14.27 5.01
CA TYR A 146 3.74 -13.07 4.26
C TYR A 146 4.06 -13.25 2.77
N VAL A 147 3.36 -12.47 1.95
CA VAL A 147 3.82 -12.13 0.60
C VAL A 147 4.42 -10.73 0.65
N LEU A 148 5.59 -10.56 0.04
CA LEU A 148 6.29 -9.29 -0.06
C LEU A 148 6.48 -8.93 -1.54
N VAL A 149 6.09 -7.71 -1.90
CA VAL A 149 6.40 -7.10 -3.19
C VAL A 149 7.21 -5.83 -2.95
N SER A 150 8.37 -5.70 -3.59
CA SER A 150 9.23 -4.51 -3.49
C SER A 150 9.70 -4.04 -4.85
N ARG A 151 9.88 -2.73 -5.00
CA ARG A 151 10.47 -2.13 -6.20
C ARG A 151 11.99 -2.27 -6.14
N LEU A 152 12.61 -2.60 -7.27
CA LEU A 152 14.05 -2.59 -7.46
C LEU A 152 14.47 -1.21 -8.01
N VAL A 153 15.55 -0.65 -7.47
CA VAL A 153 16.18 0.55 -8.02
C VAL A 153 16.88 0.21 -9.34
N THR A 154 16.35 0.77 -10.41
CA THR A 154 16.79 0.58 -11.79
C THR A 154 17.41 1.87 -12.34
N ALA A 155 18.14 1.76 -13.44
CA ALA A 155 18.65 2.93 -14.15
C ALA A 155 17.56 3.60 -15.00
N GLY A 156 17.52 4.93 -15.02
CA GLY A 156 16.57 5.71 -15.82
C GLY A 156 15.14 5.64 -15.28
N PHE A 157 14.15 5.65 -16.18
CA PHE A 157 12.73 5.67 -15.83
C PHE A 157 12.08 4.29 -15.76
N HIS A 158 12.77 3.23 -16.23
CA HIS A 158 12.27 1.86 -16.07
C HIS A 158 12.07 1.56 -14.59
N GLN A 159 11.00 0.88 -14.23
CA GLN A 159 10.80 0.35 -12.89
C GLN A 159 10.56 -1.15 -12.95
N GLU A 160 11.08 -1.82 -11.94
CA GLU A 160 10.95 -3.25 -11.78
C GLU A 160 10.45 -3.56 -10.37
N SER A 161 9.55 -4.53 -10.27
CA SER A 161 9.05 -5.01 -8.98
C SER A 161 9.36 -6.49 -8.84
N HIS A 162 9.66 -6.93 -7.63
CA HIS A 162 9.94 -8.32 -7.30
C HIS A 162 8.97 -8.80 -6.23
N ILE A 163 8.55 -10.05 -6.35
CA ILE A 163 7.68 -10.73 -5.40
C ILE A 163 8.39 -11.94 -4.78
N CYS A 164 8.15 -12.19 -3.49
CA CYS A 164 8.56 -13.41 -2.82
C CYS A 164 7.58 -13.78 -1.70
N LEU A 165 7.67 -15.03 -1.25
CA LEU A 165 7.18 -15.44 0.04
C LEU A 165 8.19 -15.00 1.11
N ALA A 166 7.72 -14.56 2.27
CA ALA A 166 8.55 -13.97 3.31
C ALA A 166 8.11 -14.37 4.72
N ASP A 167 9.03 -14.23 5.67
CA ASP A 167 8.79 -14.43 7.11
C ASP A 167 9.58 -13.40 7.92
N ILE A 168 9.07 -13.07 9.11
CA ILE A 168 9.71 -12.20 10.08
C ILE A 168 10.50 -13.05 11.06
N CYS A 169 11.77 -12.73 11.24
CA CYS A 169 12.57 -13.28 12.32
C CYS A 169 12.82 -12.23 13.40
N THR A 170 12.90 -12.69 14.66
CA THR A 170 13.35 -11.90 15.81
C THR A 170 14.39 -12.69 16.61
N PRO A 171 15.27 -12.03 17.39
CA PRO A 171 16.26 -12.72 18.23
C PRO A 171 15.62 -13.62 19.28
N GLU A 172 14.49 -13.17 19.83
CA GLU A 172 13.62 -13.98 20.69
C GLU A 172 12.40 -14.39 19.87
N SER A 173 12.18 -15.70 19.72
CA SER A 173 11.02 -16.22 18.99
C SER A 173 9.72 -15.80 19.66
N LYS A 174 8.77 -15.25 18.89
CA LYS A 174 7.40 -14.98 19.32
C LYS A 174 6.46 -15.91 18.57
N PHE A 175 5.21 -16.01 19.01
CA PHE A 175 4.20 -16.89 18.41
C PHE A 175 3.99 -16.67 16.89
N ASP A 176 4.24 -15.46 16.39
CA ASP A 176 4.07 -15.09 14.98
C ASP A 176 5.36 -14.75 14.24
N THR A 177 6.50 -14.82 14.90
CA THR A 177 7.83 -14.67 14.28
C THR A 177 8.58 -15.99 14.40
N ARG A 178 9.69 -16.13 13.67
CA ARG A 178 10.64 -17.23 13.91
C ARG A 178 11.89 -16.70 14.58
N GLU A 179 12.69 -17.59 15.15
CA GLU A 179 14.03 -17.22 15.60
C GLU A 179 14.92 -16.85 14.40
N CYS A 180 15.74 -15.82 14.56
CA CYS A 180 16.71 -15.44 13.55
C CYS A 180 17.89 -16.43 13.51
N THR A 181 18.23 -16.89 12.32
CA THR A 181 19.47 -17.62 12.07
C THR A 181 20.67 -16.64 12.03
N PRO A 182 21.92 -17.13 12.16
CA PRO A 182 23.10 -16.27 12.00
C PRO A 182 23.13 -15.54 10.65
N ASP A 183 22.64 -16.19 9.59
CA ASP A 183 22.53 -15.60 8.25
C ASP A 183 21.50 -14.46 8.23
N ASP A 184 20.38 -14.60 8.94
CA ASP A 184 19.40 -13.52 9.07
C ASP A 184 19.97 -12.31 9.81
N ILE A 185 20.70 -12.54 10.90
CA ILE A 185 21.33 -11.46 11.67
C ILE A 185 22.38 -10.73 10.82
N SER A 186 23.11 -11.44 9.95
CA SER A 186 24.09 -10.81 9.07
C SER A 186 23.45 -9.85 8.04
N LEU A 187 22.25 -10.19 7.55
CA LEU A 187 21.54 -9.41 6.53
C LEU A 187 20.61 -8.33 7.11
N LEU A 188 19.90 -8.66 8.18
CA LEU A 188 18.85 -7.81 8.77
C LEU A 188 19.36 -7.01 9.97
N GLY A 189 20.49 -7.41 10.55
CA GLY A 189 21.04 -6.85 11.78
C GLY A 189 20.55 -7.55 13.05
N PRO A 190 21.02 -7.10 14.22
CA PRO A 190 20.85 -7.80 15.50
C PRO A 190 19.40 -7.86 16.01
N ARG A 191 18.47 -7.13 15.38
CA ARG A 191 17.05 -7.09 15.75
C ARG A 191 16.17 -7.99 14.90
N GLY A 192 16.76 -8.65 13.90
CA GLY A 192 15.99 -9.34 12.87
C GLY A 192 15.24 -8.37 11.97
N GLY A 193 14.19 -8.88 11.32
CA GLY A 193 13.44 -8.17 10.30
C GLY A 193 12.67 -9.12 9.40
N LEU A 194 12.24 -8.63 8.23
CA LEU A 194 11.46 -9.38 7.25
C LEU A 194 12.38 -9.84 6.12
N ARG A 195 12.35 -11.13 5.80
CA ARG A 195 13.19 -11.73 4.76
C ARG A 195 12.40 -12.63 3.85
N CYS A 196 12.70 -12.60 2.55
CA CYS A 196 12.20 -13.60 1.61
C CYS A 196 12.66 -15.01 2.01
N THR A 197 11.73 -15.95 2.06
CA THR A 197 11.99 -17.38 2.23
C THR A 197 12.01 -18.13 0.90
N SER A 198 11.39 -17.56 -0.15
CA SER A 198 11.52 -18.03 -1.53
C SER A 198 12.48 -17.14 -2.33
N ALA A 199 13.00 -17.67 -3.44
CA ALA A 199 13.69 -16.83 -4.41
C ALA A 199 12.76 -15.72 -4.92
N PRO A 200 13.20 -14.44 -4.96
CA PRO A 200 12.42 -13.36 -5.54
C PRO A 200 12.20 -13.57 -7.03
N ILE A 201 10.98 -13.28 -7.50
CA ILE A 201 10.61 -13.35 -8.90
C ILE A 201 10.30 -11.95 -9.39
N LYS A 202 10.86 -11.57 -10.54
CA LYS A 202 10.50 -10.33 -11.25
C LYS A 202 9.03 -10.38 -11.65
N ILE A 203 8.26 -9.39 -11.23
CA ILE A 203 6.91 -9.17 -11.72
C ILE A 203 7.01 -8.56 -13.12
N ASN A 204 6.61 -9.33 -14.12
CA ASN A 204 6.57 -8.88 -15.51
C ASN A 204 5.12 -8.82 -15.97
N ILE A 205 4.55 -7.61 -15.98
CA ILE A 205 3.29 -7.36 -16.65
C ILE A 205 3.64 -6.64 -17.98
N PRO A 206 2.95 -6.92 -19.10
CA PRO A 206 3.28 -6.30 -20.38
C PRO A 206 2.98 -4.79 -20.36
N PRO A 207 3.75 -3.96 -21.09
CA PRO A 207 3.43 -2.54 -21.23
C PRO A 207 2.04 -2.35 -21.84
N THR A 208 1.35 -1.30 -21.42
CA THR A 208 0.03 -0.91 -21.91
C THR A 208 0.16 0.34 -22.77
N PRO A 209 -0.71 0.56 -23.78
CA PRO A 209 -0.67 1.79 -24.57
C PRO A 209 -1.11 2.99 -23.71
N ALA A 210 -0.48 4.15 -23.94
CA ALA A 210 -0.85 5.42 -23.30
C ALA A 210 -1.65 6.33 -24.26
N GLU A 211 -2.68 7.01 -23.75
CA GLU A 211 -3.37 8.10 -24.47
C GLU A 211 -3.07 9.46 -23.79
N LYS A 212 -3.28 10.60 -24.47
CA LYS A 212 -3.32 11.94 -23.83
C LYS A 212 -2.13 12.29 -22.91
N CYS A 213 -0.92 11.85 -23.26
CA CYS A 213 0.31 12.24 -22.57
C CYS A 213 0.78 13.62 -23.04
N ASP A 214 0.08 14.67 -22.58
CA ASP A 214 0.33 16.05 -22.97
C ASP A 214 0.98 16.87 -21.84
N GLY A 215 1.61 18.00 -22.18
CA GLY A 215 2.22 18.93 -21.23
C GLY A 215 3.32 18.27 -20.38
N ALA A 216 3.16 18.33 -19.05
CA ALA A 216 4.10 17.74 -18.09
C ALA A 216 4.21 16.21 -18.20
N TRP A 217 3.29 15.56 -18.91
CA TRP A 217 3.22 14.10 -19.04
C TRP A 217 3.80 13.56 -20.35
N THR A 218 4.36 14.42 -21.21
CA THR A 218 4.92 14.04 -22.53
C THR A 218 6.05 13.02 -22.47
N ALA A 219 6.78 12.94 -21.35
CA ALA A 219 7.84 11.95 -21.13
C ALA A 219 7.33 10.59 -20.61
N PHE A 220 6.03 10.46 -20.35
CA PHE A 220 5.42 9.29 -19.72
C PHE A 220 4.62 8.33 -20.64
N PRO A 221 4.56 8.44 -21.98
CA PRO A 221 3.80 7.47 -22.78
C PRO A 221 4.45 6.06 -22.76
N ASP A 222 5.76 5.98 -22.54
CA ASP A 222 6.53 4.74 -22.47
C ASP A 222 7.08 4.50 -21.05
N ILE A 223 6.28 4.70 -20.01
CA ILE A 223 6.69 4.34 -18.65
C ILE A 223 7.02 2.83 -18.62
N PRO A 224 8.29 2.42 -18.48
CA PRO A 224 8.64 1.03 -18.64
C PRO A 224 8.44 0.30 -17.30
N GLY A 225 7.51 -0.64 -17.24
CA GLY A 225 7.24 -1.46 -16.06
C GLY A 225 6.17 -0.89 -15.12
N PHE A 226 6.05 -1.49 -13.93
CA PHE A 226 4.94 -1.23 -13.01
C PHE A 226 5.41 -0.44 -11.82
N HIS A 227 4.68 0.64 -11.56
CA HIS A 227 5.01 1.61 -10.55
C HIS A 227 4.09 1.42 -9.33
N ASP A 228 4.65 1.71 -8.16
CA ASP A 228 3.94 1.77 -6.88
C ASP A 228 3.00 0.59 -6.61
N PRO A 229 3.51 -0.66 -6.64
CA PRO A 229 2.68 -1.82 -6.40
C PRO A 229 2.10 -1.78 -4.99
N ARG A 230 0.81 -2.11 -4.87
CA ARG A 230 0.11 -2.29 -3.60
C ARG A 230 -0.62 -3.62 -3.63
N ILE A 231 -0.34 -4.46 -2.66
CA ILE A 231 -1.02 -5.75 -2.49
C ILE A 231 -1.94 -5.70 -1.28
N PHE A 232 -3.10 -6.33 -1.39
CA PHE A 232 -4.12 -6.40 -0.33
C PHE A 232 -5.07 -7.55 -0.61
N TRP A 233 -5.83 -7.95 0.41
CA TRP A 233 -6.93 -8.89 0.27
C TRP A 233 -8.21 -8.17 -0.15
N SER A 234 -8.95 -8.72 -1.11
CA SER A 234 -10.31 -8.27 -1.41
C SER A 234 -11.28 -8.71 -0.31
N GLY A 235 -12.49 -8.14 -0.28
CA GLY A 235 -13.56 -8.60 0.60
C GLY A 235 -13.95 -10.08 0.38
N LYS A 236 -13.58 -10.68 -0.76
CA LYS A 236 -13.82 -12.10 -1.08
C LYS A 236 -12.65 -13.02 -0.71
N GLY A 237 -11.59 -12.47 -0.12
CA GLY A 237 -10.36 -13.22 0.17
C GLY A 237 -9.49 -13.47 -1.07
N GLU A 238 -9.57 -12.63 -2.09
CA GLU A 238 -8.67 -12.70 -3.25
C GLU A 238 -7.41 -11.86 -2.99
N PRO A 239 -6.19 -12.36 -3.25
CA PRO A 239 -4.99 -11.55 -3.16
C PRO A 239 -4.92 -10.70 -4.43
N LEU A 240 -5.10 -9.39 -4.31
CA LEU A 240 -5.07 -8.46 -5.44
C LEU A 240 -3.81 -7.62 -5.39
N ILE A 241 -3.33 -7.24 -6.57
CA ILE A 241 -2.30 -6.22 -6.73
C ILE A 241 -2.83 -5.07 -7.57
N LEU A 242 -2.53 -3.86 -7.10
CA LEU A 242 -2.79 -2.59 -7.74
C LEU A 242 -1.45 -2.01 -8.19
N VAL A 243 -1.36 -1.56 -9.44
CA VAL A 243 -0.12 -1.02 -10.03
C VAL A 243 -0.42 0.18 -10.92
N ASN A 244 0.49 1.14 -10.97
CA ASN A 244 0.46 2.23 -11.94
C ASN A 244 1.20 1.81 -13.22
N SER A 245 0.61 2.10 -14.38
CA SER A 245 1.22 1.89 -15.69
C SER A 245 0.60 2.86 -16.72
N ALA A 246 1.01 2.78 -17.98
CA ALA A 246 0.40 3.55 -19.06
C ALA A 246 -1.12 3.28 -19.17
N SER A 247 -1.92 4.31 -19.45
CA SER A 247 -3.40 4.22 -19.44
C SER A 247 -3.99 4.16 -20.84
N ARG A 248 -5.03 3.35 -21.03
CA ARG A 248 -5.78 3.33 -22.30
C ARG A 248 -6.73 4.52 -22.44
N TYR A 249 -6.84 5.38 -21.44
CA TYR A 249 -7.85 6.45 -21.38
C TYR A 249 -7.27 7.84 -21.06
N GLY A 250 -6.14 7.86 -20.36
CA GLY A 250 -5.28 9.00 -20.05
C GLY A 250 -3.83 8.60 -20.24
N CYS A 251 -2.90 9.32 -19.62
CA CYS A 251 -1.46 9.04 -19.75
C CYS A 251 -1.01 7.93 -18.80
N VAL A 252 -1.33 8.07 -17.52
CA VAL A 252 -1.00 7.07 -16.48
C VAL A 252 -2.28 6.61 -15.82
N GLY A 253 -2.42 5.31 -15.65
CA GLY A 253 -3.60 4.65 -15.13
C GLY A 253 -3.26 3.67 -14.04
N LEU A 254 -4.30 3.32 -13.29
CA LEU A 254 -4.24 2.40 -12.19
C LEU A 254 -4.84 1.07 -12.63
N TRP A 255 -4.10 -0.01 -12.46
CA TRP A 255 -4.49 -1.35 -12.92
C TRP A 255 -4.59 -2.30 -11.76
N ILE A 256 -5.57 -3.21 -11.81
CA ILE A 256 -5.77 -4.27 -10.83
C ILE A 256 -5.71 -5.63 -11.51
N VAL A 257 -5.11 -6.60 -10.82
CA VAL A 257 -5.08 -8.00 -11.23
C VAL A 257 -4.97 -8.90 -10.01
N ASP A 258 -5.43 -10.14 -10.14
CA ASP A 258 -5.22 -11.17 -9.15
C ASP A 258 -3.74 -11.57 -9.07
N LEU A 259 -3.16 -11.46 -7.88
CA LEU A 259 -1.73 -11.67 -7.64
C LEU A 259 -1.26 -13.09 -8.01
N ARG A 260 -2.15 -14.08 -7.93
CA ARG A 260 -1.83 -15.48 -8.28
C ARG A 260 -1.52 -15.66 -9.76
N THR A 261 -2.02 -14.78 -10.61
CA THR A 261 -1.69 -14.81 -12.05
C THR A 261 -0.24 -14.40 -12.32
N LEU A 262 0.34 -13.58 -11.44
CA LEU A 262 1.71 -13.10 -11.52
C LEU A 262 2.69 -13.96 -10.73
N PHE A 263 2.19 -14.61 -9.68
CA PHE A 263 2.97 -15.48 -8.81
C PHE A 263 2.24 -16.82 -8.60
N PRO A 264 2.28 -17.75 -9.59
CA PRO A 264 1.48 -18.98 -9.57
C PRO A 264 1.74 -19.90 -8.37
N GLY A 265 2.93 -19.82 -7.75
CA GLY A 265 3.23 -20.54 -6.51
C GLY A 265 2.29 -20.19 -5.35
N LEU A 266 1.69 -18.99 -5.38
CA LEU A 266 0.69 -18.57 -4.40
C LEU A 266 -0.62 -19.35 -4.55
N ASP A 267 -1.04 -19.69 -5.77
CA ASP A 267 -2.26 -20.48 -5.97
C ASP A 267 -2.12 -21.88 -5.35
N THR A 268 -0.97 -22.52 -5.59
CA THR A 268 -0.63 -23.80 -4.96
C THR A 268 -0.60 -23.69 -3.43
N LEU A 269 -0.03 -22.62 -2.89
CA LEU A 269 0.06 -22.41 -1.45
C LEU A 269 -1.32 -22.25 -0.82
N LEU A 270 -2.19 -21.43 -1.42
CA LEU A 270 -3.55 -21.18 -0.93
C LEU A 270 -4.48 -22.38 -1.16
N GLY A 271 -4.25 -23.16 -2.22
CA GLY A 271 -5.04 -24.35 -2.54
C GLY A 271 -4.77 -25.59 -1.69
N ARG A 272 -3.71 -25.59 -0.85
CA ARG A 272 -3.38 -26.71 0.05
C ARG A 272 -4.42 -26.93 1.17
N GLY A 273 -5.20 -25.89 1.52
CA GLY A 273 -6.30 -25.96 2.48
C GLY A 273 -7.67 -26.12 1.82
N ARG A 274 -7.78 -26.81 0.68
CA ARG A 274 -9.10 -27.04 0.06
C ARG A 274 -9.84 -28.14 0.81
N PRO A 275 -11.07 -27.89 1.33
CA PRO A 275 -11.92 -28.94 1.84
C PRO A 275 -12.26 -29.94 0.72
N LEU A 276 -12.33 -31.23 1.06
CA LEU A 276 -12.79 -32.31 0.17
C LEU A 276 -14.30 -32.20 -0.20
N THR A 277 -15.02 -31.22 0.36
CA THR A 277 -16.48 -31.12 0.38
C THR A 277 -17.05 -30.14 -0.65
N GLY A 278 -16.60 -30.17 -1.92
CA GLY A 278 -17.35 -29.64 -3.08
C GLY A 278 -17.75 -28.14 -3.10
N GLN A 279 -17.51 -27.37 -2.05
CA GLN A 279 -17.64 -25.91 -2.01
C GLN A 279 -16.40 -25.30 -2.69
N LEU A 280 -16.61 -24.26 -3.49
CA LEU A 280 -15.52 -23.49 -4.10
C LEU A 280 -14.60 -22.99 -2.97
N GLY A 281 -13.43 -23.62 -2.83
CA GLY A 281 -12.50 -23.31 -1.75
C GLY A 281 -12.06 -21.84 -1.75
N ALA A 282 -11.56 -21.40 -0.58
CA ALA A 282 -10.78 -20.19 -0.42
C ALA A 282 -9.86 -19.93 -1.63
N GLY A 283 -10.02 -18.78 -2.29
CA GLY A 283 -9.24 -18.47 -3.49
C GLY A 283 -9.60 -19.32 -4.72
N ALA A 284 -10.79 -19.89 -4.88
CA ALA A 284 -11.20 -20.41 -6.19
C ALA A 284 -11.67 -19.28 -7.14
N LEU A 285 -12.23 -18.21 -6.58
CA LEU A 285 -12.71 -17.06 -7.34
C LEU A 285 -11.55 -16.16 -7.75
N MET A 286 -11.58 -15.67 -8.99
CA MET A 286 -10.70 -14.61 -9.50
C MET A 286 -11.57 -13.58 -10.20
N SER A 287 -11.86 -12.47 -9.51
CA SER A 287 -12.65 -11.35 -10.04
C SER A 287 -11.86 -10.56 -11.09
N TYR A 288 -10.53 -10.55 -10.98
CA TYR A 288 -9.63 -9.86 -11.90
C TYR A 288 -8.53 -10.80 -12.43
N PRO A 289 -8.87 -11.84 -13.21
CA PRO A 289 -7.89 -12.82 -13.73
C PRO A 289 -6.96 -12.22 -14.80
N HIS A 290 -7.28 -11.02 -15.28
CA HIS A 290 -6.51 -10.27 -16.26
C HIS A 290 -6.32 -8.83 -15.78
N LEU A 291 -5.26 -8.20 -16.26
CA LEU A 291 -4.96 -6.80 -15.96
C LEU A 291 -6.14 -5.90 -16.39
N THR A 292 -6.78 -5.27 -15.41
CA THR A 292 -7.99 -4.47 -15.59
C THR A 292 -7.72 -3.04 -15.17
N GLU A 293 -7.93 -2.08 -16.07
CA GLU A 293 -7.73 -0.66 -15.74
C GLU A 293 -8.90 -0.16 -14.91
N ILE A 294 -8.61 0.38 -13.73
CA ILE A 294 -9.60 1.06 -12.92
C ILE A 294 -9.72 2.51 -13.43
N THR A 295 -10.92 2.90 -13.85
CA THR A 295 -11.12 4.23 -14.45
C THR A 295 -12.51 4.82 -14.18
N ARG A 296 -12.57 6.16 -14.21
CA ARG A 296 -13.81 6.90 -13.97
C ARG A 296 -14.80 6.72 -15.14
N ASN A 297 -16.08 6.76 -14.84
CA ASN A 297 -17.17 6.74 -15.82
C ASN A 297 -18.17 7.88 -15.53
N PRO A 298 -18.62 8.67 -16.52
CA PRO A 298 -18.37 8.60 -17.98
C PRO A 298 -16.96 9.01 -18.41
N ARG A 299 -16.56 8.74 -19.67
CA ARG A 299 -15.23 9.09 -20.23
C ARG A 299 -14.85 10.56 -20.02
N SER A 300 -15.82 11.47 -20.00
CA SER A 300 -15.60 12.91 -19.77
C SER A 300 -15.12 13.25 -18.36
N SER A 301 -15.25 12.34 -17.40
CA SER A 301 -14.81 12.55 -16.01
C SER A 301 -13.37 12.11 -15.73
N ARG A 302 -12.70 11.44 -16.69
CA ARG A 302 -11.37 10.83 -16.53
C ARG A 302 -10.26 11.88 -16.50
N ALA A 303 -9.31 11.72 -15.57
CA ALA A 303 -8.12 12.55 -15.50
C ALA A 303 -7.03 12.06 -16.48
N SER A 304 -6.03 12.90 -16.76
CA SER A 304 -4.84 12.48 -17.51
C SER A 304 -3.96 11.51 -16.72
N VAL A 305 -4.03 11.56 -15.38
CA VAL A 305 -3.29 10.68 -14.48
C VAL A 305 -4.26 10.16 -13.42
N GLU A 306 -4.56 8.88 -13.48
CA GLU A 306 -5.30 8.17 -12.43
C GLU A 306 -4.30 7.42 -11.56
N LYS A 307 -4.07 7.94 -10.36
CA LYS A 307 -3.16 7.37 -9.37
C LYS A 307 -3.67 7.64 -7.97
N ASN A 308 -3.11 6.94 -6.98
CA ASN A 308 -3.40 7.17 -5.56
C ASN A 308 -4.88 6.98 -5.19
N TRP A 309 -5.57 6.04 -5.84
CA TRP A 309 -6.91 5.64 -5.42
C TRP A 309 -6.81 4.62 -4.28
N VAL A 310 -7.74 4.69 -3.32
CA VAL A 310 -7.89 3.69 -2.26
C VAL A 310 -8.99 2.71 -2.69
N LEU A 311 -8.70 1.41 -2.67
CA LEU A 311 -9.74 0.38 -2.78
C LEU A 311 -10.35 0.09 -1.42
N TRP A 312 -11.66 -0.12 -1.41
CA TRP A 312 -12.47 -0.21 -0.22
C TRP A 312 -13.45 -1.38 -0.33
N PHE A 313 -13.48 -2.26 0.67
CA PHE A 313 -14.26 -3.49 0.66
C PHE A 313 -15.11 -3.60 1.93
N PRO A 314 -16.27 -2.90 1.99
CA PRO A 314 -17.09 -2.87 3.20
C PRO A 314 -17.81 -4.21 3.43
N SER A 315 -18.01 -4.99 2.38
CA SER A 315 -18.60 -6.34 2.44
C SER A 315 -17.91 -7.26 1.43
N ARG A 316 -18.24 -8.56 1.46
CA ARG A 316 -17.66 -9.54 0.52
C ARG A 316 -18.00 -9.24 -0.94
N ASN A 317 -19.19 -8.70 -1.21
CA ASN A 317 -19.71 -8.59 -2.58
C ASN A 317 -19.54 -7.21 -3.20
N GLU A 318 -19.10 -6.22 -2.42
CA GLU A 318 -19.01 -4.84 -2.88
C GLU A 318 -17.58 -4.33 -2.79
N ALA A 319 -17.18 -3.62 -3.84
CA ALA A 319 -15.93 -2.90 -3.91
C ALA A 319 -16.25 -1.44 -4.24
N TYR A 320 -15.55 -0.54 -3.56
CA TYR A 320 -15.62 0.89 -3.78
C TYR A 320 -14.20 1.41 -3.97
N VAL A 321 -14.11 2.59 -4.58
CA VAL A 321 -12.86 3.33 -4.71
C VAL A 321 -13.04 4.72 -4.15
N HIS A 322 -11.99 5.21 -3.51
CA HIS A 322 -11.89 6.58 -3.04
C HIS A 322 -10.78 7.29 -3.81
N TYR A 323 -11.11 8.45 -4.37
CA TYR A 323 -10.18 9.32 -5.08
C TYR A 323 -10.55 10.80 -4.90
N ASP A 324 -9.66 11.69 -5.34
CA ASP A 324 -9.76 13.14 -5.18
C ASP A 324 -10.01 13.59 -3.73
N MET A 325 -9.13 13.22 -2.80
CA MET A 325 -9.23 13.49 -1.34
C MET A 325 -9.73 14.89 -0.95
N LEU A 326 -9.34 15.94 -1.70
CA LEU A 326 -9.67 17.34 -1.45
C LEU A 326 -10.68 17.93 -2.47
N GLY A 327 -11.18 17.08 -3.37
CA GLY A 327 -12.01 17.46 -4.53
C GLY A 327 -11.28 18.23 -5.63
N HIS A 328 -11.94 18.37 -6.79
CA HIS A 328 -11.40 19.01 -8.01
C HIS A 328 -11.09 20.51 -7.92
N GLY A 329 -11.25 21.14 -6.75
CA GLY A 329 -11.18 22.59 -6.60
C GLY A 329 -9.83 23.16 -6.15
N HIS A 330 -8.94 22.36 -5.55
CA HIS A 330 -7.76 22.89 -4.86
C HIS A 330 -6.48 22.95 -5.71
N HIS A 331 -6.51 22.44 -6.95
CA HIS A 331 -5.34 22.42 -7.84
C HIS A 331 -5.35 23.48 -8.95
N LEU A 332 -6.34 24.37 -9.00
CA LEU A 332 -6.32 25.51 -9.90
C LEU A 332 -5.63 26.70 -9.22
N ASN A 333 -4.30 26.68 -9.21
CA ASN A 333 -3.56 27.91 -9.49
C ASN A 333 -3.86 28.30 -10.94
N SER A 334 -5.02 28.89 -11.18
CA SER A 334 -5.31 29.60 -12.41
C SER A 334 -6.00 30.89 -12.05
N THR A 335 -5.38 31.97 -12.49
CA THR A 335 -5.79 33.37 -12.48
C THR A 335 -7.10 33.63 -13.25
N ALA A 336 -8.07 32.73 -13.20
CA ALA A 336 -9.42 32.97 -13.65
C ALA A 336 -10.24 33.60 -12.51
N LYS A 337 -10.07 34.91 -12.33
CA LYS A 337 -11.10 35.74 -11.69
C LYS A 337 -12.40 35.49 -12.45
N SER A 338 -13.34 34.76 -11.84
CA SER A 338 -14.71 34.66 -12.34
C SER A 338 -15.36 36.04 -12.25
N MET A 339 -15.30 36.80 -13.34
CA MET A 339 -16.17 37.95 -13.59
C MET A 339 -17.57 37.44 -13.89
N ASN A 340 -18.30 37.02 -12.85
CA ASN A 340 -19.76 37.09 -12.75
C ASN A 340 -20.16 36.45 -11.42
N GLY A 341 -20.67 37.28 -10.50
CA GLY A 341 -20.99 36.95 -9.12
C GLY A 341 -22.19 36.02 -8.94
N THR A 342 -22.14 34.82 -9.51
CA THR A 342 -23.03 33.71 -9.20
C THR A 342 -22.21 32.44 -9.05
N SER A 343 -21.42 32.37 -7.98
CA SER A 343 -20.77 31.13 -7.57
C SER A 343 -21.82 30.19 -6.97
N THR A 344 -22.49 29.38 -7.79
CA THR A 344 -22.99 28.08 -7.32
C THR A 344 -21.76 27.19 -7.15
N GLY A 345 -21.01 27.45 -6.08
CA GLY A 345 -19.78 26.75 -5.76
C GLY A 345 -20.10 25.30 -5.46
N ARG A 346 -19.92 24.42 -6.46
CA ARG A 346 -19.64 23.01 -6.17
C ARG A 346 -18.30 22.98 -5.45
N ARG A 347 -18.34 23.09 -4.13
CA ARG A 347 -17.24 22.74 -3.24
C ARG A 347 -16.86 21.31 -3.64
N GLY A 348 -15.73 21.14 -4.32
CA GLY A 348 -15.27 19.81 -4.69
C GLY A 348 -15.02 19.03 -3.40
N GLY A 349 -15.88 18.06 -3.11
CA GLY A 349 -15.68 17.10 -2.04
C GLY A 349 -14.83 15.93 -2.50
N ARG A 350 -14.39 15.10 -1.55
CA ARG A 350 -13.82 13.78 -1.84
C ARG A 350 -14.79 12.93 -2.68
N THR A 351 -14.27 11.97 -3.44
CA THR A 351 -15.11 11.09 -4.27
C THR A 351 -15.01 9.64 -3.82
N PHE A 352 -16.12 9.09 -3.32
CA PHE A 352 -16.33 7.65 -3.24
C PHE A 352 -17.18 7.19 -4.42
N ALA A 353 -16.80 6.11 -5.08
CA ALA A 353 -17.59 5.51 -6.15
C ALA A 353 -17.56 3.99 -6.05
N LYS A 354 -18.65 3.33 -6.44
CA LYS A 354 -18.69 1.87 -6.48
C LYS A 354 -17.89 1.39 -7.68
N LEU A 355 -17.07 0.36 -7.48
CA LEU A 355 -16.29 -0.28 -8.53
C LEU A 355 -17.14 -1.37 -9.20
N THR A 356 -17.27 -1.31 -10.52
CA THR A 356 -17.98 -2.32 -11.31
C THR A 356 -16.99 -3.37 -11.84
N GLY A 357 -17.48 -4.57 -12.15
CA GLY A 357 -16.63 -5.74 -12.48
C GLY A 357 -15.73 -5.59 -13.72
N ASN A 358 -15.90 -4.55 -14.53
CA ASN A 358 -15.08 -4.22 -15.68
C ASN A 358 -14.07 -3.08 -15.42
N GLY A 359 -13.86 -2.68 -14.16
CA GLY A 359 -12.92 -1.62 -13.78
C GLY A 359 -13.49 -0.21 -13.85
N PHE A 360 -14.74 -0.02 -14.30
CA PHE A 360 -15.37 1.30 -14.26
C PHE A 360 -15.86 1.64 -12.86
N THR A 361 -15.95 2.94 -12.59
CA THR A 361 -16.61 3.44 -11.37
C THR A 361 -18.02 3.91 -11.67
N THR A 362 -18.89 3.90 -10.67
CA THR A 362 -20.12 4.69 -10.71
C THR A 362 -19.80 6.19 -10.61
N THR A 363 -20.84 7.03 -10.63
CA THR A 363 -20.74 8.42 -10.21
C THR A 363 -20.41 8.55 -8.72
N ASN A 364 -20.02 9.76 -8.30
CA ASN A 364 -19.72 10.08 -6.91
C ASN A 364 -20.91 9.77 -5.98
N LEU A 365 -20.64 9.01 -4.92
CA LEU A 365 -21.54 8.56 -3.87
C LEU A 365 -21.30 9.28 -2.53
N THR A 366 -20.29 10.16 -2.46
CA THR A 366 -20.08 11.02 -1.28
C THR A 366 -21.31 11.90 -1.05
N HIS A 367 -21.73 12.02 0.21
CA HIS A 367 -22.87 12.86 0.57
C HIS A 367 -22.57 14.34 0.27
N PRO A 368 -23.48 15.09 -0.37
CA PRO A 368 -23.24 16.48 -0.75
C PRO A 368 -23.01 17.40 0.46
N ASP A 369 -23.61 17.09 1.60
CA ASP A 369 -23.49 17.88 2.84
C ASP A 369 -22.33 17.45 3.74
N GLU A 370 -21.55 16.44 3.34
CA GLU A 370 -20.38 16.04 4.13
C GLU A 370 -19.34 17.16 4.14
N SER A 371 -18.91 17.54 5.35
CA SER A 371 -17.88 18.54 5.52
C SER A 371 -16.49 18.00 5.21
N LEU A 372 -15.64 18.83 4.61
CA LEU A 372 -14.25 18.46 4.33
C LEU A 372 -13.48 18.26 5.64
N CYS A 373 -12.84 17.10 5.78
CA CYS A 373 -11.99 16.81 6.95
C CYS A 373 -10.61 17.48 6.87
N PHE A 374 -10.16 17.78 5.66
CA PHE A 374 -8.88 18.40 5.32
C PHE A 374 -9.16 19.81 4.76
N GLY A 375 -8.57 20.87 5.31
CA GLY A 375 -8.83 22.23 4.81
C GLY A 375 -8.39 23.40 5.70
N ALA A 376 -8.34 24.58 5.07
CA ALA A 376 -7.75 25.86 5.51
C ALA A 376 -8.22 26.45 6.85
N GLY A 377 -9.18 25.84 7.54
CA GLY A 377 -9.71 26.31 8.83
C GLY A 377 -9.25 25.53 10.06
N LEU A 378 -8.47 24.45 9.88
CA LEU A 378 -8.19 23.47 10.94
C LEU A 378 -6.77 23.59 11.54
N GLY A 379 -6.13 24.75 11.38
CA GLY A 379 -4.74 25.01 11.80
C GLY A 379 -3.68 24.47 10.85
N GLU A 380 -4.10 23.98 9.68
CA GLU A 380 -3.26 23.24 8.70
C GLU A 380 -2.50 24.14 7.71
N ASP A 381 -2.79 25.44 7.68
CA ASP A 381 -2.25 26.41 6.71
C ASP A 381 -1.16 27.32 7.28
N THR A 382 -0.77 27.21 8.56
CA THR A 382 0.31 28.06 9.11
C THR A 382 1.71 27.62 8.67
N ASP A 383 1.86 26.45 8.06
CA ASP A 383 3.15 25.96 7.53
C ASP A 383 3.51 26.54 6.15
N THR A 384 2.78 27.57 5.68
CA THR A 384 3.24 28.40 4.55
C THR A 384 4.45 29.27 4.90
N ALA A 385 4.95 29.25 6.14
CA ALA A 385 5.82 30.31 6.63
C ALA A 385 7.34 30.09 6.51
N ASP A 386 7.90 28.87 6.38
CA ASP A 386 9.37 28.71 6.43
C ASP A 386 10.03 27.80 5.37
N HIS A 387 9.31 26.89 4.68
CA HIS A 387 9.96 25.85 3.84
C HIS A 387 9.36 25.60 2.43
N GLY A 388 8.52 26.49 1.91
CA GLY A 388 7.95 26.38 0.56
C GLY A 388 6.56 25.73 0.47
N ASN A 389 6.03 25.68 -0.76
CA ASN A 389 4.66 25.37 -1.21
C ASN A 389 3.72 24.56 -0.28
N THR A 390 2.43 24.85 -0.37
CA THR A 390 1.34 24.12 0.31
C THR A 390 1.45 22.61 0.07
N GLY A 391 1.47 21.82 1.14
CA GLY A 391 1.55 20.36 1.04
C GLY A 391 0.34 19.74 0.32
N HIS A 392 0.59 18.77 -0.57
CA HIS A 392 -0.43 18.07 -1.36
C HIS A 392 -0.79 16.72 -0.74
N TRP A 393 -2.09 16.50 -0.52
CA TRP A 393 -2.61 15.26 0.04
C TRP A 393 -2.77 14.18 -1.02
N HIS A 394 -2.31 12.98 -0.71
CA HIS A 394 -2.56 11.79 -1.53
C HIS A 394 -2.47 10.52 -0.69
N GLN A 395 -2.94 9.42 -1.27
CA GLN A 395 -2.95 8.13 -0.59
C GLN A 395 -1.56 7.51 -0.51
N GLY A 396 -1.22 7.05 0.70
CA GLY A 396 0.00 6.32 1.00
C GLY A 396 -0.21 4.82 0.88
N SER A 397 -1.09 4.26 1.73
CA SER A 397 -1.30 2.81 1.88
C SER A 397 -2.67 2.35 1.38
N ASN A 398 -2.84 1.04 1.18
CA ASN A 398 -4.18 0.44 1.14
C ASN A 398 -4.96 0.72 2.44
N ALA A 399 -6.28 0.55 2.40
CA ALA A 399 -7.13 0.60 3.59
C ALA A 399 -7.27 -0.79 4.22
N LEU A 400 -7.35 -0.83 5.55
CA LEU A 400 -7.64 -2.03 6.33
C LEU A 400 -8.98 -1.87 7.06
N ARG A 401 -9.85 -2.87 6.97
CA ARG A 401 -11.12 -2.88 7.70
C ARG A 401 -10.85 -3.21 9.17
N LEU A 402 -11.42 -2.43 10.07
CA LEU A 402 -11.30 -2.58 11.52
C LEU A 402 -12.70 -2.66 12.12
N ILE A 403 -12.91 -3.65 12.99
CA ILE A 403 -14.08 -3.68 13.86
C ILE A 403 -13.69 -3.05 15.19
N LEU A 404 -14.47 -2.07 15.64
CA LEU A 404 -14.26 -1.32 16.89
C LEU A 404 -14.63 -2.16 18.12
N CYS A 405 -13.99 -3.32 18.26
CA CYS A 405 -14.01 -4.15 19.45
C CYS A 405 -12.74 -4.98 19.48
N THR A 406 -12.44 -5.60 20.62
CA THR A 406 -11.31 -6.52 20.75
C THR A 406 -11.69 -7.92 20.26
N ARG A 407 -10.70 -8.74 19.89
CA ARG A 407 -10.95 -10.16 19.56
C ARG A 407 -11.66 -10.92 20.68
N ALA A 408 -11.32 -10.62 21.94
CA ALA A 408 -11.96 -11.25 23.10
C ALA A 408 -13.46 -10.92 23.17
N GLN A 409 -13.84 -9.67 22.88
CA GLN A 409 -15.24 -9.26 22.83
C GLN A 409 -15.99 -9.94 21.69
N ALA A 410 -15.41 -10.01 20.50
CA ALA A 410 -16.02 -10.71 19.36
C ALA A 410 -16.31 -12.18 19.69
N ARG A 411 -15.33 -12.89 20.26
CA ARG A 411 -15.46 -14.31 20.63
C ARG A 411 -16.48 -14.57 21.72
N SER A 412 -16.58 -13.68 22.70
CA SER A 412 -17.59 -13.81 23.76
C SER A 412 -19.03 -13.51 23.28
N GLY A 413 -19.23 -13.17 22.00
CA GLY A 413 -20.51 -12.72 21.46
C GLY A 413 -20.90 -11.29 21.86
N ALA A 414 -20.02 -10.57 22.58
CA ALA A 414 -20.26 -9.17 22.96
C ALA A 414 -20.10 -8.19 21.78
N CYS A 415 -19.55 -8.65 20.65
CA CYS A 415 -19.37 -7.88 19.43
C CYS A 415 -19.66 -8.77 18.23
N ASP A 416 -20.81 -8.55 17.59
CA ASP A 416 -21.19 -9.28 16.38
C ASP A 416 -20.55 -8.62 15.14
N GLU A 417 -19.78 -9.41 14.37
CA GLU A 417 -19.09 -8.97 13.16
C GLU A 417 -20.04 -8.75 11.98
N ASP A 418 -21.11 -9.56 11.90
CA ASP A 418 -22.07 -9.52 10.80
C ASP A 418 -22.88 -8.23 10.86
N ASN A 419 -23.21 -7.79 12.08
CA ASN A 419 -23.93 -6.54 12.35
C ASN A 419 -23.00 -5.33 12.51
N ALA A 420 -21.67 -5.52 12.59
CA ALA A 420 -20.73 -4.42 12.85
C ALA A 420 -20.80 -3.28 11.82
N VAL A 421 -21.13 -3.57 10.55
CA VAL A 421 -21.36 -2.52 9.55
C VAL A 421 -22.59 -1.72 9.91
N GLU A 422 -23.74 -2.35 10.15
CA GLU A 422 -25.01 -1.67 10.43
C GLU A 422 -24.93 -0.83 11.72
N ASP A 423 -24.31 -1.40 12.75
CA ASP A 423 -24.10 -0.77 14.06
C ASP A 423 -23.05 0.36 14.02
N GLY A 424 -22.33 0.53 12.92
CA GLY A 424 -21.28 1.56 12.77
C GLY A 424 -19.97 1.24 13.50
N ARG A 425 -19.79 0.00 13.97
CA ARG A 425 -18.52 -0.50 14.54
C ARG A 425 -17.50 -0.88 13.48
N SER A 426 -17.92 -1.15 12.24
CA SER A 426 -16.99 -1.38 11.15
C SER A 426 -16.51 -0.04 10.62
N VAL A 427 -15.20 0.19 10.69
CA VAL A 427 -14.52 1.32 10.06
C VAL A 427 -13.44 0.79 9.12
N HIS A 428 -12.86 1.64 8.29
CA HIS A 428 -11.53 1.32 7.76
C HIS A 428 -10.58 2.48 8.00
N PHE A 429 -9.30 2.17 7.97
CA PHE A 429 -8.25 3.15 8.16
C PHE A 429 -7.10 2.93 7.18
N ALA A 430 -6.38 4.00 6.88
CA ALA A 430 -5.25 4.01 5.98
C ALA A 430 -4.24 5.09 6.37
N ILE A 431 -3.04 5.03 5.79
CA ILE A 431 -2.08 6.13 5.82
C ILE A 431 -2.30 7.01 4.60
N MET A 432 -2.54 8.30 4.87
CA MET A 432 -2.54 9.37 3.89
C MET A 432 -1.27 10.19 4.06
N HIS A 433 -0.69 10.60 2.93
CA HIS A 433 0.49 11.46 2.93
C HIS A 433 0.13 12.89 2.59
N ARG A 434 0.72 13.82 3.35
CA ARG A 434 0.87 15.21 2.93
C ARG A 434 2.28 15.39 2.36
N LYS A 435 2.39 15.52 1.05
CA LYS A 435 3.65 15.71 0.32
C LYS A 435 3.99 17.19 0.24
N PHE A 436 5.19 17.55 0.64
CA PHE A 436 5.74 18.87 0.42
C PHE A 436 6.77 18.81 -0.71
N SER A 437 6.70 19.81 -1.59
CA SER A 437 7.67 20.02 -2.65
C SER A 437 8.34 21.38 -2.46
N ASN A 438 9.60 21.50 -2.92
CA ASN A 438 10.27 22.80 -2.95
C ASN A 438 9.79 23.64 -4.14
N GLU A 439 10.35 24.84 -4.32
CA GLU A 439 10.02 25.77 -5.41
C GLU A 439 10.25 25.20 -6.83
N MET A 440 11.06 24.13 -6.95
CA MET A 440 11.33 23.41 -8.20
C MET A 440 10.45 22.16 -8.36
N ASP A 441 9.37 22.04 -7.58
CA ASP A 441 8.48 20.88 -7.49
C ASP A 441 9.16 19.56 -7.08
N LEU A 442 10.43 19.60 -6.65
CA LEU A 442 11.14 18.42 -6.19
C LEU A 442 10.60 17.98 -4.82
N PRO A 443 10.44 16.67 -4.57
CA PRO A 443 9.93 16.19 -3.30
C PRO A 443 10.87 16.55 -2.15
N LEU A 444 10.32 17.20 -1.12
CA LEU A 444 11.07 17.62 0.07
C LEU A 444 10.84 16.67 1.24
N ARG A 445 9.58 16.37 1.56
CA ARG A 445 9.19 15.47 2.65
C ARG A 445 7.77 14.97 2.49
N TYR A 446 7.45 13.89 3.18
CA TYR A 446 6.13 13.31 3.29
C TYR A 446 5.77 13.20 4.76
N GLU A 447 4.61 13.71 5.11
CA GLU A 447 4.05 13.57 6.45
C GLU A 447 2.96 12.50 6.42
N ARG A 448 2.98 11.59 7.41
CA ARG A 448 2.08 10.43 7.47
C ARG A 448 0.95 10.66 8.45
N TYR A 449 -0.27 10.72 7.95
CA TYR A 449 -1.47 10.85 8.76
C TYR A 449 -2.28 9.58 8.70
N VAL A 450 -2.84 9.18 9.84
CA VAL A 450 -3.81 8.09 9.91
C VAL A 450 -5.19 8.69 9.65
N VAL A 451 -5.96 8.07 8.78
CA VAL A 451 -7.32 8.52 8.44
C VAL A 451 -8.27 7.36 8.62
N VAL A 452 -9.44 7.64 9.20
CA VAL A 452 -10.48 6.67 9.50
C VAL A 452 -11.76 7.07 8.79
N TRP A 453 -12.42 6.13 8.12
CA TRP A 453 -13.74 6.32 7.55
C TRP A 453 -14.75 5.31 8.11
N ASP A 454 -16.01 5.71 8.09
CA ASP A 454 -17.15 4.83 8.42
C ASP A 454 -17.23 3.69 7.40
N GLY A 455 -17.53 2.48 7.87
CA GLY A 455 -17.76 1.32 7.01
C GLY A 455 -19.11 1.35 6.31
N ARG A 456 -20.05 2.20 6.74
CA ARG A 456 -21.37 2.38 6.11
C ARG A 456 -21.32 3.42 5.00
N PRO A 457 -21.99 3.20 3.87
CA PRO A 457 -22.18 4.24 2.87
C PRO A 457 -22.91 5.44 3.50
N PRO A 458 -22.48 6.69 3.24
CA PRO A 458 -21.57 7.15 2.19
C PRO A 458 -20.07 7.21 2.57
N PHE A 459 -19.65 6.39 3.55
CA PHE A 459 -18.26 6.19 3.98
C PHE A 459 -17.60 7.48 4.45
N GLN A 460 -18.32 8.27 5.27
CA GLN A 460 -17.85 9.56 5.78
C GLN A 460 -16.46 9.44 6.41
N VAL A 461 -15.63 10.47 6.24
CA VAL A 461 -14.36 10.53 6.98
C VAL A 461 -14.70 10.86 8.43
N LEU A 462 -14.37 9.97 9.35
CA LEU A 462 -14.70 10.10 10.77
C LEU A 462 -13.64 10.91 11.53
N ALA A 463 -12.37 10.57 11.30
CA ALA A 463 -11.27 11.16 12.03
C ALA A 463 -9.94 11.12 11.25
N VAL A 464 -9.04 12.03 11.58
CA VAL A 464 -7.67 12.11 11.08
C VAL A 464 -6.72 12.29 12.26
N SER A 465 -5.54 11.69 12.24
CA SER A 465 -4.54 11.92 13.30
C SER A 465 -4.26 13.41 13.42
N ARG A 466 -4.24 13.95 14.65
CA ARG A 466 -4.05 15.39 14.85
C ARG A 466 -2.69 15.87 14.35
N TRP A 467 -1.71 14.97 14.40
CA TRP A 467 -0.34 15.21 13.99
C TRP A 467 0.15 14.07 13.09
N PRO A 468 1.16 14.32 12.24
CA PRO A 468 1.84 13.28 11.49
C PRO A 468 2.64 12.36 12.41
N VAL A 469 2.74 11.09 11.99
CA VAL A 469 3.30 10.00 12.79
C VAL A 469 4.73 9.66 12.34
N LEU A 470 5.61 9.45 13.32
CA LEU A 470 6.97 8.93 13.16
C LEU A 470 7.20 7.68 14.00
N MET A 471 8.10 6.81 13.55
CA MET A 471 8.63 5.71 14.37
C MET A 471 9.75 6.21 15.28
N ARG A 472 10.06 5.47 16.35
CA ARG A 472 11.02 5.85 17.40
C ARG A 472 12.37 6.29 16.83
N ASN A 473 12.85 5.53 15.86
CA ASN A 473 14.15 5.69 15.24
C ASN A 473 14.10 6.35 13.85
N GLU A 474 13.00 7.03 13.53
CA GLU A 474 12.83 7.71 12.25
C GLU A 474 13.09 9.21 12.35
N ARG A 475 13.92 9.73 11.45
CA ARG A 475 14.16 11.16 11.34
C ARG A 475 13.15 11.80 10.39
N ALA A 476 12.54 12.90 10.80
CA ALA A 476 11.86 13.82 9.90
C ALA A 476 12.84 14.88 9.40
N LYS A 477 12.96 15.02 8.07
CA LYS A 477 13.62 16.16 7.43
C LYS A 477 12.59 17.21 7.02
N PRO A 478 12.96 18.51 6.95
CA PRO A 478 14.32 19.06 6.96
C PRO A 478 14.94 19.28 8.36
N TRP A 479 14.23 18.99 9.44
CA TRP A 479 14.71 19.26 10.80
C TRP A 479 16.07 18.61 11.13
N THR A 480 16.84 19.30 11.97
CA THR A 480 18.11 18.82 12.50
C THR A 480 17.92 17.62 13.42
N VAL A 481 19.02 16.94 13.74
CA VAL A 481 18.99 15.82 14.68
C VAL A 481 18.51 16.28 16.06
N ALA A 482 19.01 17.41 16.57
CA ALA A 482 18.60 17.93 17.87
C ALA A 482 17.10 18.28 17.94
N GLU A 483 16.54 18.80 16.85
CA GLU A 483 15.11 19.12 16.78
C GLU A 483 14.23 17.87 16.71
N ASN A 484 14.71 16.78 16.09
CA ASN A 484 13.96 15.52 15.99
C ASN A 484 13.83 14.76 17.31
N TRP A 485 14.86 14.86 18.15
CA TRP A 485 14.96 14.21 19.44
C TRP A 485 15.30 15.27 20.48
N LEU A 486 14.26 15.98 20.93
CA LEU A 486 14.34 16.87 22.09
C LEU A 486 15.02 16.08 23.23
N GLN A 487 16.17 16.57 23.71
CA GLN A 487 16.81 15.98 24.88
C GLN A 487 15.83 16.07 26.06
N ASP A 488 15.70 14.97 26.80
CA ASP A 488 14.75 14.68 27.91
C ASP A 488 14.79 15.65 29.11
N ASN A 489 15.29 16.87 28.97
CA ASN A 489 15.40 17.84 30.05
C ASN A 489 14.11 18.64 30.32
N THR A 490 13.04 18.42 29.58
CA THR A 490 11.74 19.04 29.87
C THR A 490 10.66 17.98 29.86
N GLY A 491 10.57 17.24 30.96
CA GLY A 491 9.34 16.60 31.38
C GLY A 491 8.20 17.63 31.28
N TRP A 492 7.11 17.21 30.66
CA TRP A 492 5.92 18.01 30.40
C TRP A 492 5.26 18.45 31.72
N ASN A 493 5.77 19.52 32.32
CA ASN A 493 5.04 20.30 33.32
C ASN A 493 4.50 21.55 32.63
N GLY A 494 3.25 21.46 32.21
CA GLY A 494 2.47 22.62 31.82
C GLY A 494 2.41 23.61 32.98
N THR A 495 2.99 24.79 32.78
CA THR A 495 2.54 26.14 33.18
C THR A 495 3.76 27.04 33.18
N GLY A 496 3.84 28.00 32.26
CA GLY A 496 4.85 29.06 32.34
C GLY A 496 5.19 29.69 31.01
N MET A 497 4.48 30.76 30.64
CA MET A 497 5.05 31.82 29.81
C MET A 497 6.37 32.28 30.43
N GLY A 498 7.46 32.32 29.67
CA GLY A 498 8.69 32.91 30.18
C GLY A 498 9.95 32.70 29.35
N ASN A 499 10.28 33.73 28.57
CA ASN A 499 11.62 34.15 28.16
C ASN A 499 12.31 33.46 26.98
N MET A 500 12.18 34.13 25.83
CA MET A 500 13.30 34.46 24.95
C MET A 500 14.56 34.81 25.76
N LEU A 501 15.52 33.89 25.92
CA LEU A 501 16.96 34.16 25.88
C LEU A 501 17.76 32.86 26.13
N ALA A 502 18.21 32.21 25.05
CA ALA A 502 19.41 31.37 25.08
C ALA A 502 20.02 31.27 23.68
N LYS A 503 20.42 32.42 23.13
CA LYS A 503 21.40 32.47 22.06
C LYS A 503 22.75 32.00 22.63
N ARG A 504 23.41 31.09 21.91
CA ARG A 504 24.87 30.99 21.77
C ARG A 504 25.63 30.28 22.92
N MET A 505 25.74 28.95 22.81
CA MET A 505 26.93 28.21 23.29
C MET A 505 27.39 27.27 22.16
N LYS A 506 28.37 27.73 21.38
CA LYS A 506 29.77 27.25 21.41
C LYS A 506 29.90 25.77 21.07
N ALA A 507 30.42 25.55 19.86
CA ALA A 507 31.11 24.34 19.46
C ALA A 507 32.11 23.91 20.54
N GLY A 508 31.79 22.82 21.23
CA GLY A 508 32.66 22.12 22.16
C GLY A 508 32.68 20.65 21.77
N ARG A 509 33.85 20.17 21.37
CA ARG A 509 34.15 18.75 21.20
C ARG A 509 33.90 17.99 22.51
N GLY A 510 33.39 16.78 22.40
CA GLY A 510 33.60 15.73 23.39
C GLY A 510 32.49 15.60 24.43
N HIS A 511 31.45 14.84 24.09
CA HIS A 511 31.14 13.63 24.84
C HIS A 511 30.34 12.70 23.91
N ASP A 512 31.10 11.76 23.36
CA ASP A 512 30.62 10.63 22.58
C ASP A 512 29.80 9.74 23.54
N TRP A 513 28.49 9.99 23.60
CA TRP A 513 27.58 9.01 24.15
C TRP A 513 27.59 7.86 23.16
N HIS A 514 28.07 6.70 23.60
CA HIS A 514 27.89 5.42 22.93
C HIS A 514 26.39 5.21 22.67
N ASP A 515 25.92 5.72 21.53
CA ASP A 515 24.60 5.47 20.96
C ASP A 515 24.62 4.00 20.58
N THR A 516 23.90 3.19 21.34
CA THR A 516 23.91 1.72 21.27
C THR A 516 23.30 1.22 19.97
N GLY A 517 23.96 1.39 18.82
CA GLY A 517 23.65 0.70 17.56
C GLY A 517 22.18 0.77 17.09
N ASP A 518 21.38 1.72 17.59
CA ASP A 518 19.99 1.90 17.15
C ASP A 518 20.05 2.44 15.72
N PHE A 519 19.62 1.63 14.76
CA PHE A 519 19.39 2.04 13.38
C PHE A 519 18.57 3.35 13.37
N ARG A 520 19.20 4.50 13.16
CA ARG A 520 18.50 5.77 12.93
C ARG A 520 18.26 5.89 11.44
N SER A 521 16.99 5.96 11.03
CA SER A 521 16.67 6.24 9.63
C SER A 521 17.00 7.70 9.35
N ASP A 522 18.13 7.95 8.69
CA ASP A 522 18.55 9.27 8.19
C ASP A 522 17.87 9.66 6.87
N ALA A 523 16.76 8.99 6.53
CA ALA A 523 16.05 9.23 5.29
C ALA A 523 15.57 10.68 5.20
N SER A 524 15.70 11.27 4.02
CA SER A 524 15.13 12.58 3.69
C SER A 524 13.66 12.46 3.31
N PHE A 525 13.31 11.32 2.71
CA PHE A 525 12.02 11.06 2.11
C PHE A 525 11.52 9.70 2.58
N THR A 526 10.35 9.65 3.23
CA THR A 526 9.73 8.40 3.66
C THR A 526 8.36 8.23 3.04
N TYR A 527 8.13 7.09 2.39
CA TYR A 527 6.85 6.75 1.78
C TYR A 527 6.27 5.51 2.46
N THR A 528 4.96 5.38 2.53
CA THR A 528 4.26 4.28 3.20
C THR A 528 3.32 3.58 2.24
N PRO A 529 3.84 2.69 1.37
CA PRO A 529 3.04 2.04 0.32
C PRO A 529 2.03 1.01 0.84
N SER A 530 2.18 0.49 2.07
CA SER A 530 1.32 -0.60 2.55
C SER A 530 1.02 -0.59 4.05
N LEU A 531 -0.17 -1.10 4.35
CA LEU A 531 -0.60 -1.53 5.68
C LEU A 531 -1.13 -2.96 5.57
N ALA A 532 -0.67 -3.83 6.45
CA ALA A 532 -1.15 -5.21 6.54
C ALA A 532 -1.37 -5.61 7.99
N TRP A 533 -2.36 -6.47 8.26
CA TRP A 533 -2.46 -7.10 9.57
C TRP A 533 -1.21 -7.95 9.84
N ALA A 534 -0.68 -7.88 11.05
CA ALA A 534 0.38 -8.79 11.49
C ALA A 534 -0.19 -10.22 11.45
N TRP A 535 0.60 -11.14 10.91
CA TRP A 535 0.21 -12.54 10.85
C TRP A 535 0.05 -13.08 12.26
N LYS A 536 -1.04 -13.80 12.52
CA LYS A 536 -1.25 -14.54 13.75
C LYS A 536 -1.84 -15.90 13.37
N PRO A 537 -1.20 -17.02 13.73
CA PRO A 537 -1.64 -18.34 13.29
C PRO A 537 -3.00 -18.71 13.87
N HIS A 538 -3.26 -18.20 15.07
CA HIS A 538 -4.55 -18.30 15.72
C HIS A 538 -4.95 -16.86 16.01
N SER A 539 -6.24 -16.58 15.98
CA SER A 539 -6.81 -15.32 16.43
C SER A 539 -6.61 -15.09 17.96
N ALA A 540 -5.44 -15.40 18.50
CA ALA A 540 -5.22 -16.18 19.73
C ALA A 540 -5.74 -15.52 21.01
N GLY A 541 -6.31 -16.41 21.84
CA GLY A 541 -6.79 -16.16 23.20
C GLY A 541 -7.74 -17.28 23.66
N ILE A 542 -7.15 -18.34 24.21
CA ILE A 542 -7.69 -19.33 25.18
C ILE A 542 -8.78 -20.31 24.69
N GLY A 543 -8.37 -21.58 24.58
CA GLY A 543 -9.18 -22.78 24.87
C GLY A 543 -10.22 -23.14 23.82
N ASP A 544 -9.80 -23.81 22.75
CA ASP A 544 -10.27 -25.16 22.42
C ASP A 544 -9.59 -25.57 21.12
N GLU A 545 -8.98 -26.76 21.14
CA GLU A 545 -8.25 -27.36 20.01
C GLU A 545 -9.20 -28.00 18.98
N ASP A 546 -10.52 -27.82 19.15
CA ASP A 546 -11.56 -28.66 18.52
C ASP A 546 -12.50 -27.93 17.54
N GLU A 547 -12.07 -26.82 16.92
CA GLU A 547 -12.83 -26.22 15.80
C GLU A 547 -11.96 -26.12 14.53
N GLU A 548 -11.80 -27.27 13.85
CA GLU A 548 -11.18 -27.42 12.53
C GLU A 548 -12.08 -26.94 11.36
N ASP A 549 -13.29 -26.46 11.62
CA ASP A 549 -14.23 -26.00 10.59
C ASP A 549 -14.29 -24.46 10.55
N ASP A 550 -13.38 -23.81 9.81
CA ASP A 550 -13.72 -22.72 8.85
C ASP A 550 -12.48 -21.98 8.25
N ASP A 551 -11.86 -22.61 7.25
CA ASP A 551 -10.83 -21.97 6.42
C ASP A 551 -11.40 -20.79 5.60
N VAL A 552 -12.67 -20.86 5.18
CA VAL A 552 -13.33 -19.80 4.40
C VAL A 552 -13.62 -18.57 5.26
N GLU A 553 -14.06 -18.76 6.50
CA GLU A 553 -14.29 -17.66 7.44
C GLU A 553 -12.97 -16.95 7.76
N THR A 554 -11.91 -17.72 8.00
CA THR A 554 -10.58 -17.17 8.29
C THR A 554 -9.98 -16.40 7.10
N MET A 555 -10.13 -16.87 5.85
CA MET A 555 -9.74 -16.10 4.66
C MET A 555 -10.45 -14.74 4.60
N SER A 556 -11.75 -14.74 4.91
CA SER A 556 -12.54 -13.51 4.86
C SER A 556 -12.10 -12.49 5.91
N ARG A 557 -11.43 -12.96 6.97
CA ARG A 557 -10.82 -12.14 8.02
C ARG A 557 -9.44 -11.59 7.66
N LEU A 558 -8.73 -12.05 6.62
CA LEU A 558 -7.36 -11.58 6.31
C LEU A 558 -7.27 -10.09 5.90
N GLY A 559 -8.41 -9.43 5.68
CA GLY A 559 -8.53 -7.97 5.50
C GLY A 559 -9.19 -7.24 6.67
N VAL A 560 -9.59 -7.95 7.73
CA VAL A 560 -10.36 -7.45 8.87
C VAL A 560 -9.59 -7.66 10.16
N GLY A 561 -9.46 -6.62 10.98
CA GLY A 561 -8.86 -6.72 12.30
C GLY A 561 -9.70 -6.07 13.39
N TYR A 562 -9.18 -6.12 14.61
CA TYR A 562 -9.84 -5.69 15.83
C TYR A 562 -8.96 -4.69 16.57
N LEU A 563 -9.54 -3.97 17.52
CA LEU A 563 -8.77 -3.24 18.51
C LEU A 563 -7.87 -4.23 19.29
N GLY A 564 -6.64 -3.84 19.57
CA GLY A 564 -5.59 -4.68 20.14
C GLY A 564 -4.72 -5.41 19.10
N ASP A 565 -5.15 -5.48 17.84
CA ASP A 565 -4.33 -6.10 16.80
C ASP A 565 -3.16 -5.21 16.36
N GLU A 566 -2.15 -5.85 15.80
CA GLU A 566 -0.98 -5.17 15.25
C GLU A 566 -1.05 -5.17 13.73
N VAL A 567 -0.52 -4.10 13.15
CA VAL A 567 -0.30 -3.95 11.72
C VAL A 567 1.18 -3.83 11.41
N LEU A 568 1.56 -4.33 10.24
CA LEU A 568 2.81 -4.05 9.57
C LEU A 568 2.61 -2.85 8.66
N MET A 569 3.39 -1.81 8.88
CA MET A 569 3.48 -0.63 8.04
C MET A 569 4.73 -0.73 7.18
N GLY A 570 4.58 -0.99 5.88
CA GLY A 570 5.69 -1.01 4.94
C GLY A 570 6.13 0.43 4.61
N ILE A 571 7.43 0.71 4.70
CA ILE A 571 8.00 2.06 4.59
C ILE A 571 9.15 2.06 3.58
N GLY A 572 9.04 2.86 2.53
CA GLY A 572 10.15 3.21 1.63
C GLY A 572 10.97 4.36 2.19
N LEU A 573 12.28 4.31 1.98
CA LEU A 573 13.26 5.26 2.49
C LEU A 573 14.11 5.78 1.32
N ASP A 574 13.99 7.06 1.00
CA ASP A 574 14.71 7.78 -0.08
C ASP A 574 14.61 7.12 -1.47
N ASP A 575 13.55 6.37 -1.75
CA ASP A 575 13.40 5.56 -2.97
C ASP A 575 14.59 4.61 -3.25
N VAL A 576 15.35 4.24 -2.23
CA VAL A 576 16.53 3.37 -2.36
C VAL A 576 16.66 2.32 -1.28
N ARG A 577 15.86 2.43 -0.21
CA ARG A 577 15.82 1.50 0.91
C ARG A 577 14.38 1.25 1.33
N GLN A 578 14.20 0.25 2.18
CA GLN A 578 12.91 -0.12 2.73
C GLN A 578 13.05 -0.62 4.16
N ALA A 579 11.99 -0.43 4.91
CA ALA A 579 11.81 -0.92 6.27
C ALA A 579 10.34 -1.26 6.49
N PHE A 580 10.03 -1.88 7.62
CA PHE A 580 8.68 -1.92 8.13
C PHE A 580 8.65 -1.55 9.62
N ALA A 581 7.50 -1.09 10.09
CA ALA A 581 7.21 -0.97 11.51
C ALA A 581 6.06 -1.91 11.86
N ARG A 582 6.11 -2.48 13.07
CA ARG A 582 5.01 -3.26 13.64
C ARG A 582 4.37 -2.43 14.75
N VAL A 583 3.08 -2.11 14.63
CA VAL A 583 2.40 -1.14 15.50
C VAL A 583 1.02 -1.67 15.90
N LYS A 584 0.62 -1.49 17.16
CA LYS A 584 -0.76 -1.77 17.59
C LYS A 584 -1.70 -0.73 16.99
N VAL A 585 -2.88 -1.18 16.55
CA VAL A 585 -3.88 -0.29 15.99
C VAL A 585 -4.38 0.72 17.01
N ASP A 586 -4.49 0.33 18.28
CA ASP A 586 -4.88 1.25 19.35
C ASP A 586 -3.92 2.43 19.44
N ASP A 587 -2.61 2.21 19.25
CA ASP A 587 -1.59 3.26 19.30
C ASP A 587 -1.64 4.17 18.06
N LEU A 588 -2.00 3.63 16.89
CA LEU A 588 -2.20 4.41 15.66
C LEU A 588 -3.44 5.30 15.70
N LEU A 589 -4.47 4.89 16.43
CA LEU A 589 -5.76 5.57 16.50
C LEU A 589 -5.92 6.46 17.74
N GLN A 590 -4.83 6.79 18.44
CA GLN A 590 -4.84 7.78 19.53
C GLN A 590 -4.60 9.19 19.00
N CYS A 591 -4.98 10.19 19.79
CA CYS A 591 -4.80 11.61 19.45
C CYS A 591 -5.37 11.97 18.06
N MET A 592 -6.52 11.37 17.73
CA MET A 592 -7.24 11.70 16.51
C MET A 592 -8.06 12.98 16.69
N ARG A 593 -8.21 13.73 15.61
CA ARG A 593 -9.15 14.84 15.49
C ARG A 593 -10.36 14.34 14.70
N LEU A 594 -11.54 14.50 15.27
CA LEU A 594 -12.79 14.23 14.54
C LEU A 594 -12.95 15.24 13.40
N CYS A 595 -13.50 14.75 12.29
CA CYS A 595 -13.81 15.60 11.16
C CYS A 595 -15.01 16.52 11.50
N PRO A 596 -15.06 17.74 10.96
CA PRO A 596 -16.23 18.61 11.12
C PRO A 596 -17.51 17.91 10.66
N GLY A 597 -18.62 18.12 11.38
CA GLY A 597 -19.92 17.54 11.03
C GLY A 597 -20.12 16.07 11.42
N VAL A 598 -19.11 15.41 12.01
CA VAL A 598 -19.27 14.06 12.56
C VAL A 598 -20.04 14.13 13.87
N GLU A 599 -21.25 13.60 13.87
CA GLU A 599 -22.08 13.40 15.06
C GLU A 599 -21.79 12.03 15.68
N ILE A 600 -21.67 11.94 17.00
CA ILE A 600 -21.43 10.69 17.72
C ILE A 600 -22.71 10.32 18.49
N ALA A 601 -23.09 9.04 18.45
CA ALA A 601 -24.24 8.57 19.19
C ALA A 601 -24.00 8.70 20.70
N ASP A 602 -25.02 9.13 21.45
CA ASP A 602 -24.96 9.13 22.91
C ASP A 602 -24.79 7.69 23.43
N GLU A 603 -23.93 7.47 24.43
CA GLU A 603 -23.65 6.15 25.02
C GLU A 603 -24.87 5.48 25.70
N GLY A 604 -26.05 6.10 25.66
CA GLY A 604 -27.26 5.71 26.40
C GLY A 604 -28.51 5.41 25.55
N ARG A 605 -28.36 5.05 24.27
CA ARG A 605 -29.48 4.54 23.45
C ARG A 605 -29.29 3.10 23.01
#